data_AF-A0A6N3A030-F1
#
_entry.id   AF-A0A6N3A030-F1
#
_cell.length_a   1.000
_cell.length_b   1.000
_cell.length_c   1.000
_cell.angle_alpha   90.00
_cell.angle_beta   90.00
_cell.angle_gamma   90.00
#
_symmetry.space_group_name_H-M   'P 1'
#
loop_
_entity.id
_entity.type
_entity.pdbx_description
1 polymer ?
#
loop_
_entity_poly.entity_id
_entity_poly.type
_entity_poly.pdbx_seq_one_letter_code
_entity_poly.pdbx_strand_id
1 'polypeptide(L)'
;MSKLKIKTKERRFETARDLYGIFFEDINRAGDGGLYPEMLRNRSFEDSVLPEGYIQQEDGIHVKTVSGWLDEFCNGEGLCRWVKGV
;
A
#
# COMPACT_ATOMS: atom_id res chain seq x y z
N MET A 1 -30.75 39.74 -12.26
CA MET A 1 -29.30 39.83 -11.99
C MET A 1 -29.05 39.56 -10.52
N SER A 2 -28.10 38.70 -10.19
CA SER A 2 -27.74 38.37 -8.80
C SER A 2 -26.69 39.36 -8.28
N LYS A 3 -26.75 39.71 -6.99
CA LYS A 3 -25.80 40.63 -6.34
C LYS A 3 -25.20 40.00 -5.08
N LEU A 4 -23.87 40.01 -4.95
CA LEU A 4 -23.13 39.56 -3.77
C LEU A 4 -22.56 40.76 -3.02
N LYS A 5 -22.76 40.84 -1.69
CA LYS A 5 -22.21 41.90 -0.84
C LYS A 5 -21.15 41.32 0.10
N ILE A 6 -19.89 41.72 -0.09
CA ILE A 6 -18.75 41.27 0.71
C ILE A 6 -18.37 42.37 1.72
N LYS A 7 -18.15 42.00 2.98
CA LYS A 7 -17.79 42.93 4.08
C LYS A 7 -16.40 42.60 4.62
N THR A 8 -15.37 43.28 4.10
CA THR A 8 -13.97 42.99 4.43
C THR A 8 -13.53 43.47 5.81
N LYS A 9 -14.26 44.41 6.43
CA LYS A 9 -13.97 44.96 7.78
C LYS A 9 -14.62 44.18 8.92
N GLU A 10 -15.54 43.26 8.62
CA GLU A 10 -16.30 42.47 9.60
C GLU A 10 -15.87 40.99 9.56
N ARG A 11 -14.58 40.73 9.80
CA ARG A 11 -14.06 39.35 9.83
C ARG A 11 -14.66 38.60 11.02
N ARG A 12 -15.19 37.39 10.78
CA ARG A 12 -15.85 36.57 11.81
C ARG A 12 -14.89 35.69 12.59
N PHE A 13 -13.98 35.00 11.89
CA PHE A 13 -13.02 34.08 12.48
C PHE A 13 -11.75 34.00 11.63
N GLU A 14 -10.68 33.51 12.25
CA GLU A 14 -9.47 33.16 11.54
C GLU A 14 -9.70 31.94 10.64
N THR A 15 -9.07 31.92 9.47
CA THR A 15 -9.06 30.70 8.65
C THR A 15 -8.11 29.72 9.31
N ALA A 16 -8.54 28.47 9.44
CA ALA A 16 -7.69 27.42 9.99
C ALA A 16 -6.41 27.28 9.16
N ARG A 17 -5.25 27.13 9.82
CA ARG A 17 -3.95 27.06 9.13
C ARG A 17 -3.81 25.79 8.29
N ASP A 18 -4.54 24.75 8.68
CA ASP A 18 -4.64 23.41 8.09
C ASP A 18 -5.87 23.26 7.19
N LEU A 19 -6.50 24.36 6.76
CA LEU A 19 -7.62 24.32 5.81
C LEU A 19 -7.25 23.57 4.51
N TYR A 20 -5.97 23.63 4.12
CA TYR A 20 -5.44 22.93 2.97
C TYR A 20 -4.37 21.94 3.41
N GLY A 21 -4.51 20.69 2.98
CA GLY A 21 -3.57 19.61 3.27
C GLY A 21 -3.59 18.56 2.16
N ILE A 22 -2.77 17.52 2.33
CA ILE A 22 -2.69 16.38 1.42
C ILE A 22 -3.17 15.14 2.18
N PHE A 23 -4.10 14.41 1.57
CA PHE A 23 -4.45 13.06 1.99
C PHE A 23 -3.59 12.06 1.21
N PHE A 24 -3.08 11.04 1.88
CA PHE A 24 -2.25 10.01 1.27
C PHE A 24 -2.69 8.63 1.75
N GLU A 25 -2.94 7.75 0.79
CA GLU A 25 -3.05 6.30 0.97
C GLU A 25 -2.23 5.64 -0.14
N ASP A 26 -1.74 4.42 0.08
CA ASP A 26 -1.14 3.66 -1.01
C ASP A 26 -2.22 3.03 -1.89
N ILE A 27 -2.77 3.85 -2.79
CA ILE A 27 -3.71 3.44 -3.83
C ILE A 27 -3.11 3.76 -5.19
N ASN A 28 -3.36 2.92 -6.19
CA ASN A 28 -2.85 3.10 -7.56
C ASN A 28 -1.31 3.24 -7.63
N ARG A 29 -0.56 2.61 -6.71
CA ARG A 29 0.90 2.73 -6.58
C ARG A 29 1.38 4.14 -6.22
N ALA A 30 0.63 4.84 -5.37
CA ALA A 30 1.02 6.17 -4.89
C ALA A 30 2.18 6.10 -3.89
N GLY A 31 2.30 5.01 -3.12
CA GLY A 31 3.44 4.71 -2.27
C GLY A 31 4.48 3.91 -3.03
N ASP A 32 4.36 2.59 -3.00
CA ASP A 32 5.29 1.67 -3.68
C ASP A 32 5.16 1.77 -5.21
N GLY A 33 6.22 2.28 -5.86
CA GLY A 33 6.23 2.59 -7.29
C GLY A 33 5.74 4.00 -7.64
N GLY A 34 5.48 4.84 -6.63
CA GLY A 34 5.11 6.26 -6.77
C GLY A 34 6.05 7.16 -5.98
N LEU A 35 5.60 7.59 -4.80
CA LEU A 35 6.36 8.48 -3.92
C LEU A 35 7.59 7.78 -3.31
N TYR A 36 7.49 6.48 -3.03
CA TYR A 36 8.64 5.70 -2.56
C TYR A 36 9.57 5.40 -3.75
N PRO A 37 10.85 5.81 -3.71
CA PRO A 37 11.72 5.81 -4.88
C PRO A 37 12.30 4.43 -5.24
N GLU A 38 11.77 3.34 -4.68
CA GLU A 38 12.14 1.99 -5.08
C GLU A 38 11.66 1.71 -6.50
N MET A 39 12.57 1.21 -7.35
CA MET A 39 12.29 0.89 -8.74
C MET A 39 12.06 -0.60 -8.97
N LEU A 40 12.54 -1.45 -8.06
CA LEU A 40 12.32 -2.89 -8.09
C LEU A 40 11.00 -3.24 -7.41
N ARG A 41 9.98 -3.52 -8.22
CA ARG A 41 8.73 -4.11 -7.73
C ARG A 41 9.00 -5.50 -7.16
N ASN A 42 8.38 -5.79 -6.01
CA ASN A 42 8.49 -7.09 -5.34
C ASN A 42 9.92 -7.47 -4.93
N ARG A 43 10.74 -6.50 -4.50
CA ARG A 43 12.16 -6.73 -4.13
C ARG A 43 12.36 -7.76 -3.01
N SER A 44 11.33 -7.98 -2.19
CA SER A 44 11.33 -8.86 -1.01
C SER A 44 10.40 -10.07 -1.14
N PHE A 45 9.78 -10.29 -2.31
CA PHE A 45 8.80 -11.37 -2.51
C PHE A 45 7.52 -11.23 -1.66
N GLU A 46 7.16 -10.00 -1.28
CA GLU A 46 5.99 -9.66 -0.47
C GLU A 46 4.76 -9.22 -1.30
N ASP A 47 4.84 -9.12 -2.63
CA ASP A 47 3.63 -8.95 -3.46
C ASP A 47 2.69 -10.15 -3.23
N SER A 48 1.39 -9.88 -3.00
CA SER A 48 0.34 -10.91 -2.83
C SER A 48 0.05 -11.74 -4.09
N VAL A 49 1.01 -11.86 -5.00
CA VAL A 49 0.86 -12.55 -6.28
C VAL A 49 1.79 -13.75 -6.30
N LEU A 50 1.19 -14.93 -6.42
CA LEU A 50 1.94 -16.17 -6.60
C LEU A 50 2.74 -16.12 -7.89
N PRO A 51 4.06 -16.38 -7.86
CA PRO A 51 4.84 -16.55 -9.08
C PRO A 51 4.31 -17.71 -9.92
N GLU A 52 4.53 -17.63 -11.23
CA GLU A 52 4.11 -18.68 -12.16
C GLU A 52 4.72 -20.04 -11.77
N GLY A 53 3.88 -21.08 -11.74
CA GLY A 53 4.28 -22.44 -11.37
C GLY A 53 4.35 -22.72 -9.87
N TYR A 54 4.13 -21.73 -9.00
CA TYR A 54 4.02 -21.95 -7.56
C TYR A 54 2.64 -22.49 -7.22
N ILE A 55 2.58 -23.46 -6.31
CA ILE A 55 1.34 -24.11 -5.88
C ILE A 55 1.08 -23.76 -4.42
N GLN A 56 -0.01 -23.03 -4.16
CA GLN A 56 -0.47 -22.80 -2.79
C GLN A 56 -0.93 -24.12 -2.16
N GLN A 57 -0.45 -24.38 -0.96
CA GLN A 57 -0.81 -25.58 -0.20
C GLN A 57 -2.18 -25.40 0.47
N GLU A 58 -2.82 -26.51 0.86
CA GLU A 58 -4.16 -26.51 1.45
C GLU A 58 -4.27 -25.72 2.76
N ASP A 59 -3.15 -25.51 3.46
CA ASP A 59 -3.11 -24.71 4.69
C ASP A 59 -3.26 -23.20 4.45
N GLY A 60 -3.21 -22.75 3.19
CA GLY A 60 -3.32 -21.34 2.81
C GLY A 60 -2.13 -20.47 3.22
N ILE A 61 -1.13 -21.07 3.87
CA ILE A 61 0.04 -20.40 4.46
C ILE A 61 1.28 -20.69 3.61
N HIS A 62 1.41 -21.88 3.03
CA HIS A 62 2.61 -22.26 2.30
C HIS A 62 2.42 -22.27 0.78
N VAL A 63 3.52 -22.02 0.08
CA VAL A 63 3.66 -22.21 -1.36
C VAL A 63 4.78 -23.20 -1.64
N LYS A 64 4.54 -24.04 -2.65
CA LYS A 64 5.55 -24.95 -3.18
C LYS A 64 6.06 -24.41 -4.51
N THR A 65 7.36 -24.22 -4.61
CA THR A 65 8.03 -23.80 -5.84
C THR A 65 8.08 -24.94 -6.86
N VAL A 66 8.37 -24.62 -8.12
CA VAL A 66 8.59 -25.62 -9.19
C VAL A 66 9.73 -26.60 -8.89
N SER A 67 10.70 -26.20 -8.07
CA SER A 67 11.82 -27.05 -7.64
C SER A 67 11.49 -27.87 -6.39
N GLY A 68 10.28 -27.74 -5.84
CA GLY A 68 9.80 -28.49 -4.69
C GLY A 68 10.10 -27.85 -3.33
N TRP A 69 10.69 -26.65 -3.29
CA TRP A 69 10.91 -25.90 -2.05
C TRP A 69 9.58 -25.40 -1.48
N LEU A 70 9.46 -25.38 -0.16
CA LEU A 70 8.31 -24.84 0.56
C LEU A 70 8.69 -23.50 1.20
N ASP A 71 7.84 -22.50 1.04
CA ASP A 71 7.99 -21.17 1.65
C ASP A 71 6.64 -20.62 2.13
N GLU A 72 6.64 -19.62 3.03
CA GLU A 72 5.42 -18.97 3.52
C GLU A 72 4.94 -17.91 2.51
N PHE A 73 3.66 -17.95 2.15
CA PHE A 73 3.02 -16.97 1.28
C PHE A 73 2.08 -16.09 2.09
N CYS A 74 2.50 -14.86 2.33
CA CYS A 74 1.85 -13.97 3.30
C CYS A 74 0.75 -13.09 2.73
N ASN A 75 0.23 -13.38 1.53
CA ASN A 75 -0.86 -12.63 0.89
C ASN A 75 -0.69 -11.08 0.92
N GLY A 76 0.53 -10.55 1.02
CA GLY A 76 0.82 -9.12 1.14
C GLY A 76 0.73 -8.49 2.53
N GLU A 77 0.55 -9.29 3.58
CA GLU A 77 0.51 -8.83 4.98
C GLU A 77 1.91 -8.88 5.64
N GLY A 78 2.96 -9.20 4.88
CA GLY A 78 4.32 -9.40 5.39
C GLY A 78 4.52 -10.70 6.15
N LEU A 79 5.78 -11.12 6.33
CA LEU A 79 6.13 -12.36 7.03
C LEU A 79 5.71 -12.31 8.52
N CYS A 80 4.81 -13.20 8.93
CA CYS A 80 4.41 -13.35 10.33
C CYS A 80 5.52 -13.99 11.20
N ARG A 81 6.37 -14.83 10.60
CA ARG A 81 7.47 -15.55 11.28
C ARG A 81 8.49 -16.09 10.29
N TRP A 82 9.68 -16.46 10.78
CA TRP A 82 10.63 -17.24 10.01
C TRP A 82 10.19 -18.71 10.00
N VAL A 83 9.92 -19.27 8.82
CA VAL A 83 9.68 -20.72 8.67
C VAL A 83 11.02 -21.43 8.52
N LYS A 84 11.22 -22.49 9.31
CA LYS A 84 12.42 -23.32 9.21
C LYS A 84 12.30 -24.16 7.93
N GLY A 85 13.23 -23.98 6.98
CA GLY A 85 13.30 -24.82 5.79
C GLY A 85 13.40 -26.30 6.18
N VAL A 86 12.57 -27.13 5.53
CA VAL A 86 12.56 -28.59 5.69
C VAL A 86 13.67 -29.21 4.85
#